data_AF-A0A8H7HSA7-F1
#
_entry.id   AF-A0A8H7HSA7-F1
#
_cell.length_a   1.000
_cell.length_b   1.000
_cell.length_c   1.000
_cell.angle_alpha   90.00
_cell.angle_beta   90.00
_cell.angle_gamma   90.00
#
_symmetry.space_group_name_H-M   'P 1'
#
loop_
_entity.id
_entity.type
_entity.pdbx_description
1 polymer ?
#
loop_
_entity_poly.entity_id
_entity_poly.type
_entity_poly.pdbx_seq_one_letter_code
_entity_poly.pdbx_strand_id
1 'polypeptide(L)'
;MASDRDQLIAMGFAPERIDWALKATNNAGLQPAMDHILENDGKPVPDLTNVASTNAPAPTANEDDEELEALRAQYGGTGAAEAGKAENSVSGGVAQSIKCSQCGKIFRDTALANFHAEKSGHNQFEESTEEIKPLTEEEKKQKLVELRTRMEEKRAAKAAEEAKEARANEMIRRKGGQDMGAIKEELQLKEAEKEARQRKQDKLDDAKAKAAVRAQIEADKKARAEKAAKEKALREGREYQQPPVSGVGGATSASAAAPGAKSSESPSTRLQIRLSSGGAPLTTTMASDSTLHEVALFVESQNPAISSQTVTFSTTFPRKVFNRSDFTRTLKELDLVPSAVLMAS
;
A
#
# COMPACT_ATOMS: atom_id res chain seq x y z
N MET A 1 -25.25 -17.06 -0.70
CA MET A 1 -23.80 -16.98 -0.45
C MET A 1 -23.15 -17.00 -1.82
N ALA A 2 -22.49 -15.93 -2.25
CA ALA A 2 -21.70 -15.99 -3.49
C ALA A 2 -20.56 -17.00 -3.27
N SER A 3 -20.27 -17.84 -4.27
CA SER A 3 -19.13 -18.75 -4.17
C SER A 3 -17.83 -17.95 -4.23
N ASP A 4 -16.75 -18.47 -3.63
CA ASP A 4 -15.43 -17.81 -3.67
C ASP A 4 -14.99 -17.54 -5.12
N ARG A 5 -15.38 -18.43 -6.04
CA ARG A 5 -15.21 -18.27 -7.49
C ARG A 5 -15.92 -17.04 -8.03
N ASP A 6 -17.20 -16.84 -7.69
CA ASP A 6 -17.99 -15.70 -8.15
C ASP A 6 -17.45 -14.38 -7.61
N GLN A 7 -16.93 -14.40 -6.38
CA GLN A 7 -16.28 -13.23 -5.77
C GLN A 7 -14.98 -12.88 -6.49
N LEU A 8 -14.13 -13.86 -6.82
CA LEU A 8 -12.90 -13.64 -7.59
C LEU A 8 -13.18 -13.17 -9.02
N ILE A 9 -14.25 -13.68 -9.65
CA ILE A 9 -14.71 -13.18 -10.96
C ILE A 9 -15.16 -11.72 -10.84
N ALA A 10 -15.92 -11.37 -9.79
CA ALA A 10 -16.35 -9.99 -9.55
C ALA A 10 -15.18 -9.02 -9.27
N MET A 11 -14.07 -9.54 -8.75
CA MET A 11 -12.81 -8.78 -8.56
C MET A 11 -11.98 -8.62 -9.84
N GLY A 12 -12.40 -9.25 -10.95
CA GLY A 12 -11.79 -9.09 -12.27
C GLY A 12 -10.66 -10.07 -12.59
N PHE A 13 -10.52 -11.17 -11.84
CA PHE A 13 -9.52 -12.20 -12.15
C PHE A 13 -10.00 -13.13 -13.28
N ALA A 14 -9.06 -13.63 -14.10
CA ALA A 14 -9.36 -14.55 -15.19
C ALA A 14 -9.84 -15.92 -14.66
N PRO A 15 -10.88 -16.54 -15.25
CA PRO A 15 -11.50 -17.76 -14.74
C PRO A 15 -10.52 -18.94 -14.63
N GLU A 16 -9.59 -19.06 -15.57
CA GLU A 16 -8.57 -20.11 -15.57
C GLU A 16 -7.59 -19.99 -14.39
N ARG A 17 -7.23 -18.76 -14.01
CA ARG A 17 -6.39 -18.48 -12.83
C ARG A 17 -7.13 -18.76 -11.53
N ILE A 18 -8.42 -18.46 -11.50
CA ILE A 18 -9.28 -18.73 -10.35
C ILE A 18 -9.42 -20.24 -10.12
N ASP A 19 -9.69 -21.00 -11.18
CA ASP A 19 -9.85 -22.46 -11.08
C ASP A 19 -8.51 -23.12 -10.68
N TRP A 20 -7.38 -22.60 -11.16
CA TRP A 20 -6.05 -23.03 -10.71
C TRP A 20 -5.80 -22.71 -9.24
N ALA A 21 -6.10 -21.49 -8.80
CA ALA A 21 -5.90 -21.05 -7.43
C ALA A 21 -6.79 -21.79 -6.43
N LEU A 22 -8.07 -22.01 -6.76
CA LEU A 22 -8.99 -22.78 -5.92
C LEU A 22 -8.56 -24.25 -5.81
N LYS A 23 -7.97 -24.80 -6.88
CA LYS A 23 -7.41 -26.16 -6.88
C LYS A 23 -6.11 -26.25 -6.09
N ALA A 24 -5.20 -25.28 -6.24
CA ALA A 24 -3.94 -25.21 -5.51
C ALA A 24 -4.13 -24.97 -4.00
N THR A 25 -5.17 -24.21 -3.63
CA THR A 25 -5.52 -23.90 -2.24
C THR A 25 -6.56 -24.86 -1.65
N ASN A 26 -6.99 -25.88 -2.41
CA ASN A 26 -7.98 -26.87 -2.01
C ASN A 26 -9.29 -26.26 -1.43
N ASN A 27 -9.75 -25.15 -2.04
CA ASN A 27 -10.91 -24.36 -1.59
C ASN A 27 -10.80 -23.88 -0.13
N ALA A 28 -9.60 -23.50 0.32
CA ALA A 28 -9.37 -22.96 1.68
C ALA A 28 -10.02 -21.58 1.95
N GLY A 29 -10.71 -21.00 0.96
CA GLY A 29 -11.45 -19.74 1.05
C GLY A 29 -10.95 -18.66 0.09
N LEU A 30 -11.66 -17.53 0.04
CA LEU A 30 -11.35 -16.40 -0.84
C LEU A 30 -9.92 -15.85 -0.68
N GLN A 31 -9.47 -15.60 0.56
CA GLN A 31 -8.18 -14.96 0.83
C GLN A 31 -6.98 -15.81 0.37
N PRO A 32 -6.88 -17.12 0.72
CA PRO A 32 -5.83 -17.99 0.19
C PRO A 32 -5.80 -18.05 -1.34
N ALA A 33 -6.98 -18.08 -1.98
CA ALA A 33 -7.07 -18.09 -3.44
C ALA A 33 -6.58 -16.76 -4.05
N MET A 34 -6.88 -15.62 -3.43
CA MET A 34 -6.36 -14.32 -3.85
C MET A 34 -4.84 -14.24 -3.74
N ASP A 35 -4.27 -14.66 -2.61
CA ASP A 35 -2.81 -14.63 -2.38
C ASP A 35 -2.09 -15.49 -3.43
N HIS A 36 -2.64 -16.67 -3.74
CA HIS A 36 -2.09 -17.54 -4.77
C HIS A 36 -2.13 -16.92 -6.18
N ILE A 37 -3.20 -16.20 -6.51
CA ILE A 37 -3.32 -15.51 -7.81
C ILE A 37 -2.30 -14.37 -7.90
N LEU A 38 -2.10 -13.60 -6.84
CA LEU A 38 -1.17 -12.48 -6.80
C LEU A 38 0.30 -12.94 -6.86
N GLU A 39 0.66 -14.01 -6.14
CA GLU A 39 2.01 -14.58 -6.16
C GLU A 39 2.40 -15.20 -7.50
N ASN A 40 1.42 -15.56 -8.31
CA ASN A 40 1.61 -16.19 -9.61
C ASN A 40 1.09 -15.34 -10.77
N ASP A 41 0.88 -14.05 -10.51
CA ASP A 41 0.53 -13.09 -11.54
C ASP A 41 1.71 -12.96 -12.52
N GLY A 42 1.41 -13.01 -13.82
CA GLY A 42 2.42 -13.04 -14.89
C GLY A 42 3.03 -14.41 -15.23
N LYS A 43 2.80 -15.48 -14.45
CA LYS A 43 3.17 -16.85 -14.85
C LYS A 43 2.09 -17.43 -15.80
N PRO A 44 2.47 -18.25 -16.80
CA PRO A 44 1.48 -18.94 -17.63
C PRO A 44 0.68 -19.91 -16.78
N VAL A 45 -0.65 -19.91 -16.96
CA VAL A 45 -1.56 -20.82 -16.24
C VAL A 45 -1.37 -22.22 -16.83
N PRO A 46 -1.05 -23.25 -16.02
CA PRO A 46 -0.99 -24.62 -16.49
C PRO A 46 -2.39 -25.08 -16.96
N ASP A 47 -2.49 -25.69 -18.13
CA ASP A 47 -3.75 -26.23 -18.63
C ASP A 47 -4.22 -27.38 -17.72
N LEU A 48 -5.32 -27.13 -16.98
CA LEU A 48 -5.82 -28.01 -15.93
C LEU A 48 -6.63 -29.20 -16.46
N THR A 49 -6.73 -29.37 -17.78
CA THR A 49 -7.48 -30.47 -18.40
C THR A 49 -6.83 -31.86 -18.23
N ASN A 50 -5.58 -31.96 -17.75
CA ASN A 50 -4.90 -33.25 -17.57
C ASN A 50 -4.10 -33.44 -16.26
N VAL A 51 -4.26 -32.58 -15.25
CA VAL A 51 -3.49 -32.73 -13.99
C VAL A 51 -4.33 -33.43 -12.92
N ALA A 52 -4.13 -34.75 -12.80
CA ALA A 52 -4.46 -35.51 -11.60
C ALA A 52 -3.64 -34.98 -10.41
N SER A 53 -4.28 -34.91 -9.25
CA SER A 53 -3.73 -34.38 -8.00
C SER A 53 -2.35 -34.93 -7.65
N THR A 54 -1.29 -34.15 -7.89
CA THR A 54 0.01 -34.32 -7.23
C THR A 54 0.60 -32.95 -6.94
N ASN A 55 0.21 -32.38 -5.79
CA ASN A 55 1.09 -31.61 -4.91
C ASN A 55 0.25 -31.08 -3.74
N ALA A 56 0.12 -31.92 -2.73
CA ALA A 56 0.04 -31.43 -1.37
C ALA A 56 1.46 -31.51 -0.79
N PRO A 57 1.98 -30.48 -0.10
CA PRO A 57 3.09 -30.68 0.81
C PRO A 57 2.54 -31.58 1.95
N ALA A 58 3.05 -32.80 2.03
CA ALA A 58 2.83 -33.65 3.19
C ALA A 58 3.43 -32.97 4.44
N PRO A 59 2.88 -33.20 5.64
CA PRO A 59 3.51 -32.74 6.87
C PRO A 59 4.90 -33.38 6.93
N THR A 60 5.90 -32.56 7.26
CA THR A 60 7.31 -32.94 7.36
C THR A 60 7.51 -34.10 8.34
N ALA A 61 7.37 -35.33 7.85
CA ALA A 61 8.11 -36.46 8.37
C ALA A 61 9.53 -36.30 7.81
N ASN A 62 10.51 -36.32 8.70
CA ASN A 62 11.88 -35.90 8.41
C ASN A 62 12.43 -36.63 7.18
N GLU A 63 12.78 -35.88 6.14
CA GLU A 63 13.46 -36.37 4.92
C GLU A 63 14.73 -37.18 5.24
N ASP A 64 15.31 -36.94 6.42
CA ASP A 64 16.47 -37.65 6.95
C ASP A 64 16.18 -39.08 7.44
N ASP A 65 14.91 -39.51 7.61
CA ASP A 65 14.56 -40.88 8.06
C ASP A 65 14.37 -41.85 6.87
N GLU A 66 13.84 -41.39 5.73
CA GLU A 66 13.71 -42.21 4.51
C GLU A 66 15.06 -42.47 3.84
N GLU A 67 15.97 -41.49 3.83
CA GLU A 67 17.33 -41.64 3.32
C GLU A 67 18.13 -42.66 4.16
N LEU A 68 17.84 -42.74 5.46
CA LEU A 68 18.50 -43.63 6.41
C LEU A 68 18.02 -45.09 6.28
N GLU A 69 16.74 -45.31 5.98
CA GLU A 69 16.18 -46.62 5.66
C GLU A 69 16.73 -47.15 4.33
N ALA A 70 16.86 -46.28 3.32
CA ALA A 70 17.44 -46.62 2.02
C ALA A 70 18.95 -46.99 2.11
N LEU A 71 19.73 -46.25 2.90
CA LEU A 71 21.16 -46.54 3.13
C LEU A 71 21.38 -47.79 3.98
N ARG A 72 20.49 -48.07 4.93
CA ARG A 72 20.50 -49.30 5.74
C ARG A 72 20.23 -50.54 4.89
N ALA A 73 19.27 -50.46 3.97
CA ALA A 73 18.98 -51.51 3.00
C ALA A 73 20.15 -51.77 2.03
N GLN A 74 20.97 -50.74 1.76
CA GLN A 74 22.10 -50.84 0.82
C GLN A 74 23.39 -51.42 1.46
N TYR A 75 23.60 -51.28 2.78
CA TYR A 75 24.86 -51.69 3.43
C TYR A 75 24.70 -52.65 4.63
N GLY A 76 23.49 -52.86 5.15
CA GLY A 76 23.22 -53.72 6.30
C GLY A 76 22.52 -55.03 5.91
N GLY A 77 23.29 -56.03 5.46
CA GLY A 77 22.77 -57.38 5.31
C GLY A 77 22.27 -57.93 6.66
N THR A 78 21.00 -58.30 6.73
CA THR A 78 20.43 -59.03 7.88
C THR A 78 20.46 -60.53 7.58
N GLY A 79 21.00 -61.31 8.51
CA GLY A 79 21.02 -62.77 8.43
C GLY A 79 20.05 -63.43 9.41
N ALA A 80 19.39 -64.49 8.91
CA ALA A 80 18.61 -65.57 9.55
C ALA A 80 17.18 -65.24 10.03
N ALA A 81 16.10 -65.95 9.68
CA ALA A 81 15.85 -67.20 8.92
C ALA A 81 14.42 -67.09 8.30
N GLU A 82 14.11 -67.59 7.11
CA GLU A 82 13.62 -68.97 6.89
C GLU A 82 13.75 -69.37 5.39
N ALA A 83 13.78 -70.68 5.15
CA ALA A 83 14.19 -71.35 3.92
C ALA A 83 13.19 -71.27 2.75
N GLY A 84 13.74 -71.17 1.53
CA GLY A 84 13.03 -71.42 0.28
C GLY A 84 14.02 -71.52 -0.89
N LYS A 85 14.36 -72.76 -1.27
CA LYS A 85 15.18 -73.14 -2.42
C LYS A 85 14.73 -72.45 -3.72
N ALA A 86 15.68 -71.91 -4.49
CA ALA A 86 15.73 -72.07 -5.94
C ALA A 86 17.18 -71.91 -6.42
N GLU A 87 17.80 -73.07 -6.59
CA GLU A 87 18.94 -73.33 -7.46
C GLU A 87 18.77 -72.76 -8.88
N ASN A 88 19.78 -72.05 -9.41
CA ASN A 88 20.45 -72.49 -10.64
C ASN A 88 21.79 -71.76 -10.86
N SER A 89 22.80 -72.56 -11.20
CA SER A 89 24.16 -72.18 -11.53
C SER A 89 24.28 -71.53 -12.92
N VAL A 90 25.29 -70.66 -13.04
CA VAL A 90 26.19 -70.44 -14.19
C VAL A 90 25.56 -70.41 -15.60
N SER A 91 25.53 -69.23 -16.21
CA SER A 91 26.02 -69.00 -17.59
C SER A 91 25.98 -67.51 -17.98
N GLY A 92 27.08 -67.02 -18.59
CA GLY A 92 27.03 -65.90 -19.56
C GLY A 92 27.28 -64.51 -18.97
N GLY A 93 28.43 -63.93 -19.30
CA GLY A 93 28.95 -62.70 -18.70
C GLY A 93 28.14 -61.42 -18.97
N VAL A 94 28.21 -60.50 -18.01
CA VAL A 94 27.93 -59.06 -18.15
C VAL A 94 28.81 -58.31 -17.14
N ALA A 95 29.35 -57.16 -17.56
CA ALA A 95 30.55 -56.48 -17.09
C ALA A 95 30.71 -56.17 -15.58
N GLN A 96 31.95 -56.28 -15.11
CA GLN A 96 32.42 -55.98 -13.75
C GLN A 96 32.84 -54.50 -13.64
N SER A 97 31.92 -53.56 -13.39
CA SER A 97 32.16 -52.10 -13.21
C SER A 97 32.14 -51.21 -14.45
N ILE A 98 31.62 -49.99 -14.28
CA ILE A 98 31.35 -49.00 -15.33
C ILE A 98 32.11 -47.72 -14.99
N LYS A 99 33.07 -47.31 -15.82
CA LYS A 99 33.84 -46.07 -15.61
C LYS A 99 33.28 -44.93 -16.43
N CYS A 100 33.22 -43.73 -15.87
CA CYS A 100 32.87 -42.53 -16.63
C CYS A 100 34.12 -41.99 -17.35
N SER A 101 34.11 -41.91 -18.68
CA SER A 101 35.25 -41.44 -19.48
C SER A 101 35.52 -39.93 -19.31
N GLN A 102 34.55 -39.17 -18.80
CA GLN A 102 34.70 -37.72 -18.60
C GLN A 102 35.32 -37.35 -17.25
N CYS A 103 35.20 -38.21 -16.23
CA CYS A 103 35.74 -37.92 -14.89
C CYS A 103 36.54 -39.06 -14.26
N GLY A 104 36.70 -40.19 -14.95
CA GLY A 104 37.48 -41.35 -14.52
C GLY A 104 36.91 -42.12 -13.33
N LYS A 105 35.72 -41.79 -12.84
CA LYS A 105 35.10 -42.47 -11.69
C LYS A 105 34.54 -43.83 -12.12
N ILE A 106 34.89 -44.86 -11.35
CA ILE A 106 34.44 -46.24 -11.57
C ILE A 106 33.26 -46.53 -10.65
N PHE A 107 32.16 -46.98 -11.24
CA PHE A 107 30.91 -47.31 -10.56
C PHE A 107 30.72 -48.82 -10.54
N ARG A 108 30.21 -49.32 -9.42
CA ARG A 108 30.02 -50.76 -9.19
C ARG A 108 28.75 -51.29 -9.84
N ASP A 109 27.70 -50.47 -9.91
CA ASP A 109 26.38 -50.79 -10.43
C ASP A 109 25.89 -49.71 -11.41
N THR A 110 25.06 -50.11 -12.38
CA THR A 110 24.43 -49.23 -13.39
C THR A 110 23.59 -48.11 -12.77
N ALA A 111 22.91 -48.37 -11.64
CA ALA A 111 22.12 -47.36 -10.93
C ALA A 111 22.98 -46.20 -10.40
N LEU A 112 24.21 -46.48 -9.94
CA LEU A 112 25.13 -45.46 -9.45
C LEU A 112 25.73 -44.62 -10.60
N ALA A 113 25.93 -45.24 -11.76
CA ALA A 113 26.34 -44.54 -12.98
C ALA A 113 25.25 -43.58 -13.48
N ASN A 114 23.98 -44.00 -13.43
CA ASN A 114 22.84 -43.14 -13.77
C ASN A 114 22.70 -41.96 -12.81
N PHE A 115 22.86 -42.17 -11.50
CA PHE A 115 22.86 -41.07 -10.53
C PHE A 115 24.02 -40.10 -10.74
N HIS A 116 25.19 -40.61 -11.13
CA HIS A 116 26.32 -39.77 -11.52
C HIS A 116 26.05 -38.96 -12.80
N ALA A 117 25.36 -39.55 -13.78
CA ALA A 117 24.94 -38.87 -14.99
C ALA A 117 23.95 -37.74 -14.69
N GLU A 118 22.99 -37.96 -13.80
CA GLU A 118 21.98 -36.96 -13.43
C GLU A 118 22.56 -35.80 -12.61
N LYS A 119 23.46 -36.09 -11.67
CA LYS A 119 24.06 -35.07 -10.81
C LYS A 119 25.21 -34.30 -11.47
N SER A 120 25.91 -34.92 -12.41
CA SER A 120 27.16 -34.38 -13.00
C SER A 120 27.05 -34.10 -14.50
N GLY A 121 25.99 -34.55 -15.16
CA GLY A 121 25.78 -34.37 -16.60
C GLY A 121 26.69 -35.22 -17.50
N HIS A 122 27.44 -36.18 -16.95
CA HIS A 122 28.36 -37.01 -17.72
C HIS A 122 27.65 -38.24 -18.30
N ASN A 123 27.67 -38.39 -19.62
CA ASN A 123 26.93 -39.45 -20.34
C ASN A 123 27.82 -40.51 -21.02
N GLN A 124 29.14 -40.33 -21.00
CA GLN A 124 30.07 -41.29 -21.62
C GLN A 124 30.59 -42.27 -20.56
N PHE A 125 30.09 -43.49 -20.60
CA PHE A 125 30.50 -44.57 -19.72
C PHE A 125 31.12 -45.72 -20.53
N GLU A 126 32.25 -46.23 -20.07
CA GLU A 126 32.95 -47.38 -20.62
C GLU A 126 32.86 -48.54 -19.62
N GLU A 127 32.59 -49.75 -20.10
CA GLU A 127 32.65 -50.95 -19.28
C GLU A 127 34.12 -51.29 -19.00
N SER A 128 34.54 -51.31 -17.73
CA SER A 128 35.93 -51.52 -17.32
C SER A 128 36.04 -52.78 -16.48
N THR A 129 36.90 -53.73 -16.83
CA THR A 129 37.05 -55.04 -16.14
C THR A 129 37.85 -54.98 -14.83
N GLU A 130 37.87 -53.83 -14.14
CA GLU A 130 38.59 -53.68 -12.89
C GLU A 130 37.68 -54.08 -11.72
N GLU A 131 37.87 -55.29 -11.20
CA GLU A 131 37.19 -55.76 -9.99
C GLU A 131 37.53 -54.83 -8.82
N ILE A 132 36.58 -53.96 -8.46
CA ILE A 132 36.69 -53.11 -7.27
C ILE A 132 36.78 -54.03 -6.06
N LYS A 133 37.97 -54.11 -5.45
CA LYS A 133 38.22 -54.85 -4.21
C LYS A 133 37.18 -54.39 -3.18
N PRO A 134 36.29 -55.27 -2.71
CA PRO A 134 35.21 -54.87 -1.82
C PRO A 134 35.84 -54.28 -0.56
N LEU A 135 35.47 -53.04 -0.22
CA LEU A 135 35.84 -52.39 1.04
C LEU A 135 35.72 -53.42 2.17
N THR A 136 36.77 -53.54 2.98
CA THR A 136 36.78 -54.50 4.09
C THR A 136 35.62 -54.18 5.04
N GLU A 137 35.07 -55.20 5.71
CA GLU A 137 33.89 -55.01 6.56
C GLU A 137 34.12 -53.97 7.68
N GLU A 138 35.37 -53.74 8.06
CA GLU A 138 35.76 -52.74 9.06
C GLU A 138 35.69 -51.31 8.52
N GLU A 139 36.13 -51.05 7.29
CA GLU A 139 36.06 -49.72 6.67
C GLU A 139 34.61 -49.31 6.36
N LYS A 140 33.73 -50.29 6.07
CA LYS A 140 32.30 -50.03 5.90
C LYS A 140 31.63 -49.66 7.22
N LYS A 141 31.98 -50.35 8.31
CA LYS A 141 31.48 -50.03 9.65
C LYS A 141 31.94 -48.64 10.11
N GLN A 142 33.19 -48.28 9.85
CA GLN A 142 33.71 -46.95 10.17
C GLN A 142 33.00 -45.84 9.38
N LYS A 143 32.79 -46.02 8.07
CA LYS A 143 32.03 -45.05 7.26
C LYS A 143 30.56 -44.94 7.69
N LEU A 144 29.94 -46.03 8.14
CA LEU A 144 28.58 -45.98 8.69
C LEU A 144 28.51 -45.23 10.03
N VAL A 145 29.53 -45.36 10.87
CA VAL A 145 29.63 -44.59 12.12
C VAL A 145 29.87 -43.11 11.81
N GLU A 146 30.80 -42.80 10.91
CA GLU A 146 31.09 -41.42 10.49
C GLU A 146 29.87 -40.73 9.83
N LEU A 147 29.11 -41.47 9.01
CA LEU A 147 27.87 -40.96 8.43
C LEU A 147 26.80 -40.72 9.48
N ARG A 148 26.67 -41.60 10.47
CA ARG A 148 25.72 -41.39 11.59
C ARG A 148 26.11 -40.19 12.44
N THR A 149 27.38 -40.04 12.79
CA THR A 149 27.84 -38.87 13.56
C THR A 149 27.63 -37.58 12.79
N ARG A 150 27.93 -37.55 11.49
CA ARG A 150 27.70 -36.36 10.65
C ARG A 150 26.21 -36.01 10.50
N MET A 151 25.33 -37.01 10.47
CA MET A 151 23.88 -36.79 10.43
C MET A 151 23.32 -36.34 11.78
N GLU A 152 23.82 -36.89 12.89
CA GLU A 152 23.48 -36.43 14.23
C GLU A 152 23.94 -34.99 14.47
N GLU A 153 25.14 -34.62 14.02
CA GLU A 153 25.63 -33.23 14.02
C GLU A 153 24.74 -32.31 13.18
N LYS A 154 24.31 -32.75 11.98
CA LYS A 154 23.40 -31.99 11.12
C LYS A 154 22.01 -31.83 11.76
N ARG A 155 21.46 -32.89 12.35
CA ARG A 155 20.18 -32.86 13.08
C ARG A 155 20.27 -31.95 14.31
N ALA A 156 21.38 -31.99 15.06
CA ALA A 156 21.61 -31.12 16.21
C ALA A 156 21.77 -29.65 15.80
N ALA A 157 22.45 -29.36 14.69
CA ALA A 157 22.57 -28.01 14.15
C ALA A 157 21.21 -27.46 13.70
N LYS A 158 20.42 -28.26 12.98
CA LYS A 158 19.06 -27.89 12.53
C LYS A 158 18.11 -27.67 13.72
N ALA A 159 18.12 -28.56 14.70
CA ALA A 159 17.32 -28.40 15.92
C ALA A 159 17.70 -27.14 16.72
N ALA A 160 18.98 -26.75 16.73
CA ALA A 160 19.44 -25.52 17.36
C ALA A 160 19.01 -24.26 16.59
N GLU A 161 18.95 -24.33 15.27
CA GLU A 161 18.43 -23.25 14.41
C GLU A 161 16.92 -23.09 14.57
N GLU A 162 16.15 -24.18 14.46
CA GLU A 162 14.70 -24.18 14.68
C GLU A 162 14.34 -23.69 16.09
N ALA A 163 15.11 -24.04 17.12
CA ALA A 163 14.92 -23.51 18.46
C ALA A 163 15.17 -22.00 18.57
N LYS A 164 16.09 -21.44 17.79
CA LYS A 164 16.33 -19.98 17.73
C LYS A 164 15.20 -19.28 16.98
N GLU A 165 14.76 -19.83 15.85
CA GLU A 165 13.65 -19.30 15.06
C GLU A 165 12.34 -19.32 15.85
N ALA A 166 12.04 -20.42 16.57
CA ALA A 166 10.87 -20.50 17.44
C ALA A 166 10.89 -19.45 18.56
N ARG A 167 12.05 -19.20 19.17
CA ARG A 167 12.22 -18.14 20.18
C ARG A 167 12.05 -16.74 19.58
N ALA A 168 12.58 -16.51 18.38
CA ALA A 168 12.42 -15.24 17.68
C ALA A 168 10.95 -14.98 17.29
N ASN A 169 10.26 -16.00 16.79
CA ASN A 169 8.84 -15.89 16.41
C ASN A 169 7.94 -15.63 17.64
N GLU A 170 8.20 -16.31 18.77
CA GLU A 170 7.51 -16.04 20.04
C GLU A 170 7.79 -14.62 20.55
N MET A 171 9.01 -14.10 20.39
CA MET A 171 9.35 -12.71 20.74
C MET A 171 8.62 -11.70 19.86
N ILE A 172 8.54 -11.95 18.54
CA ILE A 172 7.77 -11.12 17.61
C ILE A 172 6.29 -11.11 17.99
N ARG A 173 5.71 -12.27 18.34
CA ARG A 173 4.32 -12.36 18.78
C ARG A 173 4.06 -11.55 20.05
N ARG A 174 4.94 -11.65 21.05
CA ARG A 174 4.83 -10.88 22.30
C ARG A 174 4.98 -9.39 22.05
N LYS A 175 5.97 -8.99 21.26
CA LYS A 175 6.23 -7.59 20.91
C LYS A 175 5.07 -7.01 20.11
N GLY A 176 4.55 -7.74 19.11
CA GLY A 176 3.38 -7.30 18.34
C GLY A 176 2.14 -7.09 19.22
N GLY A 177 1.91 -7.93 20.22
CA GLY A 177 0.82 -7.72 21.20
C GLY A 177 1.03 -6.47 22.07
N GLN A 178 2.25 -6.23 22.54
CA GLN A 178 2.61 -5.04 23.32
C GLN A 178 2.53 -3.76 22.49
N ASP A 179 3.04 -3.79 21.26
CA ASP A 179 3.04 -2.67 20.32
C ASP A 179 1.60 -2.27 19.98
N MET A 180 0.69 -3.22 19.74
CA MET A 180 -0.73 -2.92 19.52
C MET A 180 -1.41 -2.28 20.74
N GLY A 181 -1.04 -2.70 21.96
CA GLY A 181 -1.49 -2.05 23.19
C GLY A 181 -0.99 -0.62 23.32
N ALA A 182 0.32 -0.42 23.09
CA ALA A 182 0.95 0.89 23.14
C ALA A 182 0.41 1.85 22.07
N ILE A 183 0.21 1.39 20.83
CA ILE A 183 -0.37 2.18 19.74
C ILE A 183 -1.79 2.64 20.10
N LYS A 184 -2.60 1.77 20.72
CA LYS A 184 -3.96 2.12 21.15
C LYS A 184 -3.95 3.17 22.27
N GLU A 185 -3.07 3.03 23.24
CA GLU A 185 -2.92 4.00 24.33
C GLU A 185 -2.41 5.35 23.82
N GLU A 186 -1.41 5.35 22.93
CA GLU A 186 -0.89 6.58 22.30
C GLU A 186 -1.96 7.28 21.46
N LEU A 187 -2.76 6.53 20.70
CA LEU A 187 -3.87 7.08 19.93
C LEU A 187 -4.90 7.77 20.84
N GLN A 188 -5.27 7.12 21.95
CA GLN A 188 -6.22 7.67 22.92
C GLN A 188 -5.66 8.92 23.62
N LEU A 189 -4.38 8.91 24.01
CA LEU A 189 -3.72 10.07 24.59
C LEU A 189 -3.67 11.25 23.62
N LYS A 190 -3.35 11.00 22.35
CA LYS A 190 -3.29 12.01 21.30
C LYS A 190 -4.67 12.62 20.98
N GLU A 191 -5.71 11.81 21.00
CA GLU A 191 -7.09 12.27 20.83
C GLU A 191 -7.54 13.13 22.02
N ALA A 192 -7.27 12.69 23.25
CA ALA A 192 -7.57 13.45 24.46
C ALA A 192 -6.80 14.79 24.52
N GLU A 193 -5.54 14.81 24.10
CA GLU A 193 -4.75 16.05 24.02
C GLU A 193 -5.33 17.01 22.97
N LYS A 194 -5.72 16.48 21.80
CA LYS A 194 -6.33 17.27 20.73
C LYS A 194 -7.66 17.87 21.18
N GLU A 195 -8.51 17.10 21.84
CA GLU A 195 -9.78 17.59 22.39
C GLU A 195 -9.55 18.65 23.47
N ALA A 196 -8.60 18.43 24.39
CA ALA A 196 -8.26 19.41 25.41
C ALA A 196 -7.73 20.73 24.80
N ARG A 197 -6.95 20.65 23.72
CA ARG A 197 -6.43 21.82 23.00
C ARG A 197 -7.54 22.55 22.26
N GLN A 198 -8.41 21.84 21.55
CA GLN A 198 -9.58 22.43 20.86
C GLN A 198 -10.49 23.12 21.88
N ARG A 199 -10.80 22.48 23.00
CA ARG A 199 -11.62 23.09 24.05
C ARG A 199 -11.00 24.35 24.66
N LYS A 200 -9.67 24.43 24.75
CA LYS A 200 -8.98 25.67 25.16
C LYS A 200 -9.05 26.74 24.08
N GLN A 201 -8.86 26.37 22.81
CA GLN A 201 -8.94 27.27 21.67
C GLN A 201 -10.35 27.85 21.53
N ASP A 202 -11.40 27.01 21.59
CA ASP A 202 -12.79 27.44 21.51
C ASP A 202 -13.18 28.40 22.64
N LYS A 203 -12.66 28.16 23.86
CA LYS A 203 -12.85 29.08 24.99
C LYS A 203 -12.19 30.44 24.75
N LEU A 204 -10.99 30.45 24.17
CA LEU A 204 -10.27 31.69 23.85
C LEU A 204 -10.96 32.44 22.72
N ASP A 205 -11.43 31.74 21.69
CA ASP A 205 -12.10 32.34 20.54
C ASP A 205 -13.48 32.87 20.91
N ASP A 206 -14.24 32.17 21.77
CA ASP A 206 -15.51 32.68 22.34
C ASP A 206 -15.28 33.90 23.24
N ALA A 207 -14.24 33.89 24.08
CA ALA A 207 -13.87 35.04 24.89
C ALA A 207 -13.48 36.25 24.02
N LYS A 208 -12.70 36.02 22.95
CA LYS A 208 -12.28 37.05 22.00
C LYS A 208 -13.46 37.59 21.20
N ALA A 209 -14.38 36.74 20.75
CA ALA A 209 -15.59 37.14 20.05
C ALA A 209 -16.49 38.00 20.95
N LYS A 210 -16.70 37.58 22.21
CA LYS A 210 -17.44 38.38 23.21
C LYS A 210 -16.76 39.72 23.49
N ALA A 211 -15.43 39.76 23.58
CA ALA A 211 -14.69 41.00 23.77
C ALA A 211 -14.82 41.94 22.55
N ALA A 212 -14.75 41.40 21.33
CA ALA A 212 -14.92 42.18 20.10
C ALA A 212 -16.33 42.79 19.99
N VAL A 213 -17.38 42.02 20.30
CA VAL A 213 -18.76 42.52 20.32
C VAL A 213 -18.94 43.61 21.38
N ARG A 214 -18.38 43.41 22.58
CA ARG A 214 -18.41 44.44 23.63
C ARG A 214 -17.70 45.72 23.21
N ALA A 215 -16.53 45.60 22.57
CA ALA A 215 -15.78 46.75 22.05
C ALA A 215 -16.56 47.48 20.94
N GLN A 216 -17.26 46.75 20.06
CA GLN A 216 -18.10 47.34 19.03
C GLN A 216 -19.30 48.11 19.62
N ILE A 217 -19.94 47.55 20.65
CA ILE A 217 -21.03 48.23 21.38
C ILE A 217 -20.52 49.48 22.09
N GLU A 218 -19.33 49.42 22.70
CA GLU A 218 -18.72 50.58 23.35
C GLU A 218 -18.36 51.67 22.34
N ALA A 219 -17.82 51.29 21.18
CA ALA A 219 -17.53 52.22 20.08
C ALA A 219 -18.80 52.88 19.53
N ASP A 220 -19.88 52.11 19.28
CA ASP A 220 -21.17 52.67 18.83
C ASP A 220 -21.77 53.61 19.90
N LYS A 221 -21.68 53.23 21.18
CA LYS A 221 -22.16 54.06 22.30
C LYS A 221 -21.38 55.37 22.41
N LYS A 222 -20.04 55.32 22.27
CA LYS A 222 -19.18 56.51 22.26
C LYS A 222 -19.47 57.40 21.06
N ALA A 223 -19.57 56.84 19.86
CA ALA A 223 -19.90 57.60 18.64
C ALA A 223 -21.28 58.27 18.74
N ARG A 224 -22.29 57.58 19.31
CA ARG A 224 -23.61 58.18 19.56
C ARG A 224 -23.54 59.30 20.60
N ALA A 225 -22.79 59.12 21.68
CA ALA A 225 -22.60 60.13 22.72
C ALA A 225 -21.86 61.36 22.17
N GLU A 226 -20.81 61.18 21.38
CA GLU A 226 -20.05 62.25 20.73
C GLU A 226 -20.92 63.02 19.73
N LYS A 227 -21.72 62.33 18.92
CA LYS A 227 -22.66 62.98 17.99
C LYS A 227 -23.71 63.80 18.74
N ALA A 228 -24.29 63.26 19.82
CA ALA A 228 -25.26 63.98 20.65
C ALA A 228 -24.63 65.18 21.35
N ALA A 229 -23.39 65.05 21.86
CA ALA A 229 -22.65 66.15 22.47
C ALA A 229 -22.32 67.25 21.44
N LYS A 230 -21.92 66.86 20.22
CA LYS A 230 -21.66 67.79 19.11
C LYS A 230 -22.93 68.54 18.69
N GLU A 231 -24.07 67.86 18.59
CA GLU A 231 -25.36 68.48 18.24
C GLU A 231 -25.85 69.44 19.34
N LYS A 232 -25.70 69.06 20.63
CA LYS A 232 -26.02 69.92 21.76
C LYS A 232 -25.15 71.19 21.79
N ALA A 233 -23.84 71.06 21.59
CA ALA A 233 -22.94 72.20 21.53
C ALA A 233 -23.27 73.15 20.37
N LEU A 234 -23.61 72.59 19.20
CA LEU A 234 -24.04 73.38 18.03
C LEU A 234 -25.33 74.15 18.31
N ARG A 235 -26.28 73.56 19.07
CA ARG A 235 -27.56 74.20 19.44
C ARG A 235 -27.40 75.27 20.52
N GLU A 236 -26.44 75.14 21.41
CA GLU A 236 -26.16 76.12 22.48
C GLU A 236 -25.25 77.28 22.00
N GLY A 237 -24.90 77.33 20.71
CA GLY A 237 -24.07 78.40 20.13
C GLY A 237 -22.64 78.44 20.67
N ARG A 238 -22.19 77.37 21.32
CA ARG A 238 -20.86 77.23 21.90
C ARG A 238 -20.02 76.33 20.98
N GLU A 239 -18.94 76.88 20.45
CA GLU A 239 -18.03 76.15 19.55
C GLU A 239 -17.47 74.90 20.25
N TYR A 240 -17.73 73.72 19.66
CA TYR A 240 -17.29 72.43 20.21
C TYR A 240 -15.78 72.30 20.06
N GLN A 241 -15.02 72.61 21.12
CA GLN A 241 -13.60 72.24 21.21
C GLN A 241 -13.49 70.72 21.39
N GLN A 242 -13.03 70.04 20.35
CA GLN A 242 -12.58 68.65 20.45
C GLN A 242 -11.47 68.55 21.51
N PRO A 243 -11.49 67.54 22.39
CA PRO A 243 -10.32 67.24 23.22
C PRO A 243 -9.14 66.83 22.31
N PRO A 244 -7.90 67.22 22.65
CA PRO A 244 -6.74 66.94 21.82
C PRO A 244 -6.46 65.44 21.79
N VAL A 245 -6.52 64.85 20.60
CA VAL A 245 -6.01 63.50 20.33
C VAL A 245 -4.51 63.60 20.06
N SER A 246 -3.69 63.23 21.05
CA SER A 246 -2.27 62.90 20.82
C SER A 246 -2.19 61.58 20.08
N GLY A 247 -1.46 61.58 18.96
CA GLY A 247 -1.46 60.49 18.00
C GLY A 247 -0.65 59.25 18.39
N VAL A 248 -0.84 58.20 17.59
CA VAL A 248 0.19 57.36 16.97
C VAL A 248 -0.48 56.64 15.78
N GLY A 249 0.26 56.52 14.68
CA GLY A 249 -0.26 56.07 13.40
C GLY A 249 -0.52 54.57 13.26
N GLY A 250 -1.07 54.22 12.10
CA GLY A 250 -1.05 52.87 11.55
C GLY A 250 -2.42 52.25 11.25
N ALA A 251 -2.64 52.00 9.96
CA ALA A 251 -3.52 50.98 9.37
C ALA A 251 -5.06 51.13 9.49
N THR A 252 -5.64 51.52 8.35
CA THR A 252 -6.82 50.94 7.69
C THR A 252 -7.90 50.27 8.56
N SER A 253 -9.12 50.83 8.54
CA SER A 253 -10.35 50.14 8.12
C SER A 253 -11.54 51.09 8.26
N ALA A 254 -11.91 51.75 7.15
CA ALA A 254 -13.20 52.41 7.05
C ALA A 254 -14.29 51.34 6.88
N SER A 255 -15.20 51.27 7.85
CA SER A 255 -16.52 50.67 7.65
C SER A 255 -17.44 51.76 7.10
N ALA A 256 -18.03 51.52 5.94
CA ALA A 256 -19.19 52.24 5.43
C ALA A 256 -20.06 51.16 4.75
N ALA A 257 -21.24 50.89 5.29
CA ALA A 257 -22.49 51.44 4.76
C ALA A 257 -22.67 51.09 3.28
N ALA A 258 -23.73 50.34 2.98
CA ALA A 258 -24.25 50.23 1.63
C ALA A 258 -24.62 51.63 1.12
N PRO A 259 -24.17 51.96 -0.10
CA PRO A 259 -25.10 52.53 -1.06
C PRO A 259 -24.97 51.82 -2.41
N GLY A 260 -26.10 51.72 -3.12
CA GLY A 260 -26.07 51.38 -4.53
C GLY A 260 -25.17 52.36 -5.27
N ALA A 261 -24.10 51.85 -5.88
CA ALA A 261 -23.23 52.60 -6.75
C ALA A 261 -22.82 51.71 -7.93
N LYS A 262 -22.79 52.35 -9.09
CA LYS A 262 -22.72 51.82 -10.45
C LYS A 262 -21.69 50.69 -10.61
N SER A 263 -22.13 49.64 -11.28
CA SER A 263 -21.56 48.29 -11.37
C SER A 263 -20.23 48.14 -12.12
N SER A 264 -19.57 49.21 -12.56
CA SER A 264 -18.45 49.10 -13.53
C SER A 264 -17.06 49.46 -13.01
N GLU A 265 -16.87 49.78 -11.72
CA GLU A 265 -15.66 50.48 -11.28
C GLU A 265 -15.06 50.01 -9.94
N SER A 266 -15.32 48.78 -9.49
CA SER A 266 -14.52 48.21 -8.40
C SER A 266 -13.17 47.67 -8.93
N PRO A 267 -12.03 47.89 -8.23
CA PRO A 267 -10.71 47.42 -8.67
C PRO A 267 -10.53 45.90 -8.52
N SER A 268 -11.41 45.25 -7.76
CA SER A 268 -11.45 43.81 -7.58
C SER A 268 -12.84 43.26 -7.85
N THR A 269 -12.89 41.98 -8.20
CA THR A 269 -14.10 41.22 -8.53
C THR A 269 -14.14 39.94 -7.72
N ARG A 270 -15.27 39.70 -7.05
CA ARG A 270 -15.50 38.47 -6.28
C ARG A 270 -16.26 37.44 -7.13
N LEU A 271 -15.59 36.34 -7.45
CA LEU A 271 -16.14 35.26 -8.27
C LEU A 271 -16.53 34.06 -7.40
N GLN A 272 -17.73 33.53 -7.64
CA GLN A 272 -18.16 32.24 -7.11
C GLN A 272 -18.30 31.25 -8.27
N ILE A 273 -17.44 30.25 -8.31
CA ILE A 273 -17.36 29.26 -9.38
C ILE A 273 -18.01 27.95 -8.89
N ARG A 274 -19.04 27.51 -9.59
CA ARG A 274 -19.77 26.27 -9.34
C ARG A 274 -19.37 25.24 -10.37
N LEU A 275 -18.81 24.11 -9.94
CA LEU A 275 -18.38 23.05 -10.83
C LEU A 275 -19.55 22.14 -11.24
N SER A 276 -19.59 21.74 -12.50
CA SER A 276 -20.56 20.78 -13.07
C SER A 276 -20.41 19.38 -12.49
N SER A 277 -19.20 19.01 -12.04
CA SER A 277 -18.90 17.74 -11.39
C SER A 277 -19.56 17.57 -10.01
N GLY A 278 -20.22 18.61 -9.49
CA GLY A 278 -20.69 18.68 -8.11
C GLY A 278 -19.55 18.96 -7.13
N GLY A 279 -19.88 19.62 -6.01
CA GLY A 279 -18.92 19.99 -4.97
C GLY A 279 -19.20 21.35 -4.33
N ALA A 280 -18.36 21.74 -3.36
CA ALA A 280 -18.44 23.06 -2.75
C ALA A 280 -18.04 24.16 -3.77
N PRO A 281 -18.75 25.29 -3.85
CA PRO A 281 -18.44 26.36 -4.79
C PRO A 281 -17.10 27.01 -4.44
N LEU A 282 -16.19 27.10 -5.42
CA LEU A 282 -14.92 27.78 -5.26
C LEU A 282 -15.17 29.29 -5.23
N THR A 283 -14.67 29.97 -4.21
CA THR A 283 -14.78 31.43 -4.11
C THR A 283 -13.40 32.03 -4.26
N THR A 284 -13.22 32.95 -5.20
CA THR A 284 -11.96 33.66 -5.41
C THR A 284 -12.20 35.15 -5.62
N THR A 285 -11.20 35.95 -5.30
CA THR A 285 -11.19 37.39 -5.54
C THR A 285 -10.04 37.69 -6.49
N MET A 286 -10.36 38.27 -7.64
CA MET A 286 -9.38 38.59 -8.68
C MET A 286 -9.44 40.08 -9.03
N ALA A 287 -8.40 40.60 -9.66
CA ALA A 287 -8.37 41.98 -10.11
C ALA A 287 -9.29 42.18 -11.32
N SER A 288 -9.92 43.34 -11.48
CA SER A 288 -10.95 43.54 -12.52
C SER A 288 -10.40 43.53 -13.96
N ASP A 289 -9.08 43.71 -14.10
CA ASP A 289 -8.28 43.61 -15.31
C ASP A 289 -7.80 42.17 -15.61
N SER A 290 -8.00 41.22 -14.69
CA SER A 290 -7.69 39.80 -14.96
C SER A 290 -8.56 39.25 -16.08
N THR A 291 -8.02 38.27 -16.81
CA THR A 291 -8.71 37.62 -17.93
C THR A 291 -9.50 36.41 -17.46
N LEU A 292 -10.54 36.04 -18.22
CA LEU A 292 -11.32 34.84 -17.94
C LEU A 292 -10.47 33.53 -18.11
N HIS A 293 -9.35 33.60 -18.83
CA HIS A 293 -8.35 32.53 -18.86
C HIS A 293 -7.63 32.30 -17.52
N GLU A 294 -7.29 33.36 -16.78
CA GLU A 294 -6.68 33.21 -15.45
C GLU A 294 -7.64 32.55 -14.45
N VAL A 295 -8.95 32.80 -14.59
CA VAL A 295 -9.99 32.09 -13.83
C VAL A 295 -9.97 30.59 -14.17
N ALA A 296 -9.76 30.23 -15.44
CA ALA A 296 -9.63 28.84 -15.89
C ALA A 296 -8.42 28.14 -15.25
N LEU A 297 -7.27 28.82 -15.23
CA LEU A 297 -6.06 28.31 -14.57
C LEU A 297 -6.25 28.16 -13.06
N PHE A 298 -6.96 29.10 -12.43
CA PHE A 298 -7.30 28.98 -11.01
C PHE A 298 -8.17 27.74 -10.74
N VAL A 299 -9.19 27.49 -11.58
CA VAL A 299 -10.03 26.30 -11.46
C VAL A 299 -9.21 25.02 -11.64
N GLU A 300 -8.31 24.96 -12.62
CA GLU A 300 -7.40 23.83 -12.84
C GLU A 300 -6.47 23.60 -11.64
N SER A 301 -5.97 24.67 -11.02
CA SER A 301 -5.13 24.57 -9.81
C SER A 301 -5.87 24.00 -8.60
N GLN A 302 -7.17 24.25 -8.49
CA GLN A 302 -8.00 23.78 -7.37
C GLN A 302 -8.63 22.41 -7.66
N ASN A 303 -8.89 22.10 -8.93
CA ASN A 303 -9.44 20.83 -9.36
C ASN A 303 -8.73 20.31 -10.62
N PRO A 304 -7.74 19.41 -10.48
CA PRO A 304 -6.98 18.87 -11.61
C PRO A 304 -7.82 17.98 -12.55
N ALA A 305 -9.07 17.64 -12.19
CA ALA A 305 -9.99 16.94 -13.08
C ALA A 305 -10.58 17.84 -14.18
N ILE A 306 -10.47 19.17 -14.05
CA ILE A 306 -10.98 20.15 -15.02
C ILE A 306 -9.78 20.93 -15.58
N SER A 307 -9.40 20.62 -16.82
CA SER A 307 -8.32 21.33 -17.50
C SER A 307 -8.76 22.71 -17.99
N SER A 308 -7.87 23.70 -17.90
CA SER A 308 -8.09 25.05 -18.45
C SER A 308 -8.35 25.06 -19.97
N GLN A 309 -7.92 24.01 -20.66
CA GLN A 309 -8.11 23.82 -22.09
C GLN A 309 -9.54 23.41 -22.46
N THR A 310 -10.29 22.73 -21.58
CA THR A 310 -11.61 22.14 -21.89
C THR A 310 -12.76 22.78 -21.13
N VAL A 311 -12.46 23.53 -20.06
CA VAL A 311 -13.47 24.19 -19.24
C VAL A 311 -14.28 25.24 -20.02
N THR A 312 -15.59 25.21 -19.84
CA THR A 312 -16.52 26.21 -20.40
C THR A 312 -17.23 26.93 -19.26
N PHE A 313 -17.25 28.25 -19.28
CA PHE A 313 -17.92 29.06 -18.27
C PHE A 313 -19.29 29.55 -18.75
N SER A 314 -20.26 29.58 -17.85
CA SER A 314 -21.56 30.22 -18.10
C SER A 314 -22.08 30.98 -16.87
N THR A 315 -22.77 32.10 -17.08
CA THR A 315 -23.43 32.87 -16.01
C THR A 315 -24.83 32.33 -15.74
N THR A 316 -25.33 32.48 -14.51
CA THR A 316 -26.68 32.05 -14.14
C THR A 316 -27.77 33.05 -14.56
N PHE A 317 -27.49 34.37 -14.50
CA PHE A 317 -28.44 35.41 -14.88
C PHE A 317 -27.72 36.74 -15.20
N PRO A 318 -27.96 37.36 -16.37
CA PRO A 318 -28.52 36.76 -17.59
C PRO A 318 -27.63 35.59 -18.05
N ARG A 319 -28.24 34.51 -18.55
CA ARG A 319 -27.48 33.33 -19.00
C ARG A 319 -26.66 33.68 -20.24
N LYS A 320 -25.34 33.68 -20.09
CA LYS A 320 -24.36 33.86 -21.17
C LYS A 320 -23.35 32.72 -21.07
N VAL A 321 -23.17 32.00 -22.16
CA VAL A 321 -22.13 30.97 -22.28
C VAL A 321 -20.93 31.64 -22.93
N PHE A 322 -19.76 31.55 -22.29
CA PHE A 322 -18.54 32.16 -22.79
C PHE A 322 -17.85 31.22 -23.76
N ASN A 323 -17.52 31.73 -24.94
CA ASN A 323 -16.74 31.01 -25.93
C ASN A 323 -15.25 31.28 -25.73
N ARG A 324 -14.39 30.53 -26.42
CA ARG A 324 -12.93 30.67 -26.30
C ARG A 324 -12.40 32.07 -26.63
N SER A 325 -13.12 32.84 -27.45
CA SER A 325 -12.83 34.26 -27.73
C SER A 325 -13.06 35.20 -26.55
N ASP A 326 -13.88 34.81 -25.58
CA ASP A 326 -14.14 35.58 -24.37
C ASP A 326 -13.08 35.33 -23.28
N PHE A 327 -12.30 34.25 -23.39
CA PHE A 327 -11.23 33.94 -22.43
C PHE A 327 -10.08 34.95 -22.47
N THR A 328 -9.91 35.66 -23.58
CA THR A 328 -8.92 36.74 -23.73
C THR A 328 -9.43 38.10 -23.24
N ARG A 329 -10.72 38.21 -22.93
CA ARG A 329 -11.33 39.46 -22.44
C ARG A 329 -11.20 39.55 -20.92
N THR A 330 -11.18 40.77 -20.42
CA THR A 330 -11.07 41.03 -18.98
C THR A 330 -12.40 40.83 -18.27
N LEU A 331 -12.38 40.58 -16.96
CA LEU A 331 -13.61 40.45 -16.16
C LEU A 331 -14.49 41.71 -16.25
N LYS A 332 -13.87 42.89 -16.42
CA LYS A 332 -14.55 44.17 -16.65
C LYS A 332 -15.28 44.23 -17.99
N GLU A 333 -14.67 43.75 -19.08
CA GLU A 333 -15.29 43.70 -20.41
C GLU A 333 -16.45 42.70 -20.51
N LEU A 334 -16.47 41.71 -19.62
CA LEU A 334 -17.50 40.68 -19.57
C LEU A 334 -18.63 40.98 -18.58
N ASP A 335 -18.64 42.18 -17.99
CA ASP A 335 -19.61 42.63 -16.98
C ASP A 335 -19.69 41.70 -15.75
N LEU A 336 -18.56 41.11 -15.35
CA LEU A 336 -18.47 40.20 -14.18
C LEU A 336 -18.14 40.94 -12.86
N VAL A 337 -17.96 42.26 -12.95
CA VAL A 337 -17.65 43.19 -11.85
C VAL A 337 -18.96 43.71 -11.23
N PRO A 338 -19.08 43.93 -9.91
CA PRO A 338 -18.11 43.69 -8.81
C PRO A 338 -18.14 42.25 -8.27
N SER A 339 -19.17 41.48 -8.61
CA SER A 339 -19.29 40.08 -8.21
C SER A 339 -20.09 39.30 -9.23
N ALA A 340 -19.66 38.08 -9.53
CA ALA A 340 -20.35 37.19 -10.45
C ALA A 340 -20.33 35.74 -9.99
N VAL A 341 -21.35 35.00 -10.44
CA VAL A 341 -21.46 33.55 -10.26
C VAL A 341 -21.26 32.89 -11.62
N LEU A 342 -20.23 32.05 -11.72
CA LEU A 342 -19.89 31.29 -12.91
C LEU A 342 -20.14 29.81 -12.68
N MET A 343 -20.76 29.15 -13.65
CA MET A 343 -20.86 27.70 -13.73
C MET A 343 -19.72 27.22 -14.63
N ALA A 344 -18.80 26.42 -14.09
CA ALA A 344 -17.74 25.77 -14.83
C ALA A 344 -18.21 24.37 -15.23
N SER A 345 -18.28 24.11 -16.54
CA SER A 345 -18.60 22.80 -17.10
C SER A 345 -17.45 22.23 -17.90
#